data_AF-A0AAE0E625-F1
#
_entry.id   AF-A0AAE0E625-F1
#
_cell.length_a   1.000
_cell.length_b   1.000
_cell.length_c   1.000
_cell.angle_alpha   90.00
_cell.angle_beta   90.00
_cell.angle_gamma   90.00
#
_symmetry.space_group_name_H-M   'P 1'
#
loop_
_entity.id
_entity.type
_entity.pdbx_description
1 polymer ?
#
loop_
_entity_poly.entity_id
_entity_poly.type
_entity_poly.pdbx_seq_one_letter_code
_entity_poly.pdbx_strand_id
1 'polypeptide(L)'
;MNAKTLYKEIIKSKFIFEHCWDILRYYPKWLNDIQAKKQTKKCLTSTSSPSIASSSPTNTSINLDEHGNIDTNFVDLERPLGKKSETRKIRERNNDPLVKFLEDMRADKKEEKIRKADIAEKKYLLEKEMVEIEKRKIDLEQLREEEKIIQIDTN
;
A
#
# COMPACT_ATOMS: atom_id res chain seq x y z
N MET A 1 -15.06 -20.16 11.08
CA MET A 1 -13.76 -19.46 11.22
C MET A 1 -13.85 -18.08 10.61
N ASN A 2 -13.26 -17.05 11.22
CA ASN A 2 -13.14 -15.71 10.64
C ASN A 2 -11.67 -15.47 10.24
N ALA A 3 -11.40 -15.12 8.99
CA ALA A 3 -10.03 -14.88 8.51
C ALA A 3 -9.30 -13.78 9.31
N LYS A 4 -10.04 -12.77 9.80
CA LYS A 4 -9.50 -11.66 10.58
C LYS A 4 -9.08 -12.06 12.00
N THR A 5 -9.71 -13.07 12.61
CA THR A 5 -9.27 -13.59 13.92
C THR A 5 -8.04 -14.48 13.75
N LEU A 6 -8.03 -15.36 12.75
CA LEU A 6 -6.90 -16.24 12.44
C LEU A 6 -5.62 -15.44 12.11
N TYR A 7 -5.72 -14.35 11.32
CA TYR A 7 -4.59 -13.45 11.07
C TYR A 7 -4.04 -12.86 12.37
N LYS A 8 -4.91 -12.35 13.25
CA LYS A 8 -4.50 -11.75 14.53
C LYS A 8 -3.84 -12.77 15.45
N GLU A 9 -4.27 -14.03 15.41
CA GLU A 9 -3.74 -15.14 16.20
C GLU A 9 -2.33 -15.54 15.75
N ILE A 10 -2.14 -15.74 14.43
CA ILE A 10 -0.85 -16.13 13.85
C ILE A 10 0.18 -14.98 13.90
N ILE A 11 -0.21 -13.78 13.46
CA ILE A 11 0.70 -12.63 13.29
C ILE A 11 0.81 -11.78 14.57
N LYS A 12 -0.03 -12.03 15.58
CA LYS A 12 -0.10 -11.32 16.88
C LYS A 12 -0.22 -9.79 16.76
N SER A 13 -0.69 -9.30 15.62
CA SER A 13 -0.79 -7.88 15.27
C SER A 13 -2.06 -7.56 14.48
N LYS A 14 -2.41 -6.27 14.38
CA LYS A 14 -3.53 -5.80 13.56
C LYS A 14 -3.13 -5.84 12.08
N PHE A 15 -4.07 -6.19 11.19
CA PHE A 15 -3.84 -6.10 9.75
C PHE A 15 -3.62 -4.64 9.33
N ILE A 16 -2.44 -4.34 8.80
CA ILE A 16 -1.97 -2.95 8.58
C ILE A 16 -2.70 -2.26 7.42
N PHE A 17 -3.22 -3.01 6.44
CA PHE A 17 -3.93 -2.49 5.27
C PHE A 17 -5.46 -2.51 5.42
N GLU A 18 -5.99 -2.74 6.63
CA GLU A 18 -7.44 -2.73 6.90
C GLU A 18 -8.10 -1.42 6.44
N HIS A 19 -7.47 -0.28 6.73
CA HIS A 19 -7.93 1.04 6.33
C HIS A 19 -7.95 1.20 4.79
N CYS A 20 -6.93 0.68 4.11
CA CYS A 20 -6.87 0.69 2.65
C CYS A 20 -7.97 -0.16 2.02
N TRP A 21 -8.27 -1.33 2.61
CA TRP A 21 -9.40 -2.17 2.19
C TRP A 21 -10.75 -1.46 2.39
N ASP A 22 -10.96 -0.82 3.54
CA ASP A 22 -12.21 -0.13 3.86
C ASP A 22 -12.48 1.09 2.95
N ILE A 23 -11.43 1.72 2.41
CA ILE A 23 -11.56 2.73 1.34
C ILE A 23 -11.84 2.06 -0.01
N LEU A 24 -11.01 1.09 -0.41
CA LEU A 24 -11.05 0.51 -1.76
C LEU A 24 -12.31 -0.30 -2.05
N ARG A 25 -12.92 -0.93 -1.04
CA ARG A 25 -14.12 -1.78 -1.20
C ARG A 25 -15.36 -1.04 -1.70
N TYR A 26 -15.39 0.29 -1.57
CA TYR A 26 -16.48 1.15 -2.05
C TYR A 26 -16.18 1.84 -3.39
N TYR A 27 -14.98 1.68 -3.95
CA TYR A 27 -14.60 2.36 -5.20
C TYR A 27 -15.41 1.79 -6.38
N PRO A 28 -15.97 2.63 -7.29
CA PRO A 28 -16.92 2.17 -8.32
C PRO A 28 -16.35 1.09 -9.24
N LYS A 29 -15.03 1.11 -9.50
CA LYS A 29 -14.30 0.05 -10.22
C LYS A 29 -14.58 -1.37 -9.67
N TRP A 30 -14.74 -1.51 -8.35
CA TRP A 30 -14.89 -2.80 -7.67
C TRP A 30 -16.35 -3.12 -7.31
N LEU A 31 -17.22 -2.11 -7.22
CA LEU A 31 -18.65 -2.31 -6.99
C LEU A 31 -19.31 -3.12 -8.10
N ASN A 32 -18.93 -2.89 -9.37
CA ASN A 32 -19.46 -3.63 -10.52
C ASN A 32 -19.14 -5.13 -10.44
N ASP A 33 -17.90 -5.50 -10.10
CA ASP A 33 -17.49 -6.91 -9.89
C ASP A 33 -18.30 -7.57 -8.75
N ILE A 34 -18.55 -6.83 -7.67
CA ILE A 34 -19.31 -7.32 -6.51
C ILE A 34 -20.80 -7.51 -6.85
N GLN A 35 -21.38 -6.63 -7.68
CA GLN A 35 -22.76 -6.77 -8.16
C GLN A 35 -22.90 -7.89 -9.21
N ALA A 36 -21.99 -7.99 -10.17
CA ALA A 36 -21.98 -9.06 -11.18
C ALA A 36 -21.89 -10.46 -10.54
N LYS A 37 -21.06 -10.62 -9.51
CA LYS A 37 -20.94 -11.86 -8.70
C LYS A 37 -22.15 -12.16 -7.81
N LYS A 38 -23.04 -11.17 -7.58
CA LYS A 38 -24.36 -11.39 -6.96
C LYS A 38 -25.43 -11.78 -7.99
N GLN A 39 -25.34 -11.28 -9.21
CA GLN A 39 -26.31 -11.57 -10.28
C GLN A 39 -26.08 -12.93 -10.96
N THR A 40 -24.84 -13.37 -11.16
CA THR A 40 -24.52 -14.69 -11.76
C THR A 40 -25.12 -15.87 -11.00
N LYS A 41 -25.38 -15.74 -9.70
CA LYS A 41 -26.09 -16.74 -8.89
C LYS A 41 -27.58 -16.91 -9.23
N LYS A 42 -28.14 -16.11 -10.15
CA LYS A 42 -29.55 -16.17 -10.58
C LYS A 42 -29.75 -16.71 -12.00
N CYS A 43 -28.69 -17.00 -12.76
CA CYS A 43 -28.81 -17.42 -14.16
C CYS A 43 -28.03 -18.71 -14.42
N LEU A 44 -28.67 -19.85 -14.14
CA LEU A 44 -28.24 -21.20 -14.54
C LEU A 44 -29.42 -22.00 -15.12
N THR A 45 -29.98 -21.50 -16.23
CA THR A 45 -30.96 -22.20 -17.07
C THR A 45 -30.76 -21.81 -18.54
N SER A 46 -31.05 -22.73 -19.47
CA SER A 46 -31.22 -22.49 -20.93
C SER A 46 -29.95 -22.31 -21.80
N THR A 47 -29.15 -23.39 -21.85
CA THR A 47 -28.50 -24.01 -23.04
C THR A 47 -28.59 -23.39 -24.46
N SER A 48 -27.48 -23.59 -25.22
CA SER A 48 -27.35 -23.89 -26.68
C SER A 48 -26.98 -22.79 -27.71
N SER A 49 -26.30 -23.25 -28.79
CA SER A 49 -25.68 -22.54 -29.95
C SER A 49 -25.05 -23.61 -30.88
N PRO A 50 -24.44 -23.36 -32.08
CA PRO A 50 -24.34 -22.14 -32.94
C PRO A 50 -24.48 -22.43 -34.50
N SER A 51 -24.00 -21.49 -35.35
CA SER A 51 -23.57 -21.64 -36.78
C SER A 51 -24.67 -21.84 -37.87
N ILE A 52 -24.46 -21.77 -39.22
CA ILE A 52 -23.26 -21.58 -40.10
C ILE A 52 -23.64 -20.95 -41.49
N ALA A 53 -22.68 -20.43 -42.30
CA ALA A 53 -22.54 -20.58 -43.80
C ALA A 53 -21.72 -19.46 -44.51
N SER A 54 -21.31 -19.68 -45.78
CA SER A 54 -20.68 -18.79 -46.81
C SER A 54 -20.63 -19.56 -48.16
N SER A 55 -20.35 -19.06 -49.39
CA SER A 55 -19.93 -17.75 -49.95
C SER A 55 -20.80 -17.38 -51.20
N SER A 56 -20.44 -16.86 -52.40
CA SER A 56 -19.20 -16.52 -53.16
C SER A 56 -19.49 -15.53 -54.35
N PRO A 57 -18.49 -14.94 -55.06
CA PRO A 57 -18.69 -13.86 -56.07
C PRO A 57 -18.32 -14.19 -57.55
N THR A 58 -18.68 -13.32 -58.52
CA THR A 58 -17.94 -12.90 -59.75
C THR A 58 -18.76 -11.89 -60.61
N ASN A 59 -18.10 -11.04 -61.44
CA ASN A 59 -18.67 -9.88 -62.16
C ASN A 59 -18.94 -10.15 -63.67
N THR A 60 -19.77 -9.30 -64.33
CA THR A 60 -19.52 -8.67 -65.68
C THR A 60 -20.62 -7.62 -65.99
N SER A 61 -20.34 -6.66 -66.88
CA SER A 61 -21.08 -5.40 -67.13
C SER A 61 -21.82 -5.32 -68.48
N ILE A 62 -22.85 -4.47 -68.59
CA ILE A 62 -23.01 -3.40 -69.62
C ILE A 62 -24.19 -2.46 -69.26
N ASN A 63 -24.29 -1.29 -69.92
CA ASN A 63 -25.08 -0.10 -69.53
C ASN A 63 -26.40 0.11 -70.30
N LEU A 64 -27.14 1.16 -69.89
CA LEU A 64 -28.40 1.75 -70.41
C LEU A 64 -29.69 0.99 -70.03
N ASP A 65 -30.80 1.65 -69.63
CA ASP A 65 -31.02 3.10 -69.45
C ASP A 65 -32.06 3.45 -68.34
N GLU A 66 -32.06 4.72 -67.96
CA GLU A 66 -33.09 5.53 -67.25
C GLU A 66 -34.07 4.83 -66.28
N HIS A 67 -33.86 4.98 -64.96
CA HIS A 67 -34.51 6.02 -64.13
C HIS A 67 -34.14 5.86 -62.64
N GLY A 68 -34.17 6.92 -61.82
CA GLY A 68 -34.32 6.77 -60.36
C GLY A 68 -33.17 7.17 -59.42
N ASN A 69 -32.50 8.29 -59.68
CA ASN A 69 -31.78 9.13 -58.71
C ASN A 69 -30.42 8.64 -58.14
N ILE A 70 -29.49 9.59 -58.02
CA ILE A 70 -28.18 9.47 -57.35
C ILE A 70 -28.34 10.06 -55.95
N ASP A 71 -27.71 9.48 -54.93
CA ASP A 71 -27.15 10.31 -53.86
C ASP A 71 -25.91 9.68 -53.22
N THR A 72 -24.88 10.50 -52.99
CA THR A 72 -23.52 10.04 -52.64
C THR A 72 -23.21 10.23 -51.16
N ASN A 73 -22.90 9.14 -50.44
CA ASN A 73 -22.24 9.23 -49.12
C ASN A 73 -21.45 7.95 -48.78
N PHE A 74 -20.30 7.75 -49.43
CA PHE A 74 -19.29 6.81 -48.93
C PHE A 74 -18.55 7.47 -47.76
N VAL A 75 -18.99 7.20 -46.53
CA VAL A 75 -18.37 7.76 -45.33
C VAL A 75 -17.13 6.93 -44.96
N ASP A 76 -15.95 7.39 -45.38
CA ASP A 76 -14.68 6.81 -44.94
C ASP A 76 -14.44 7.12 -43.46
N LEU A 77 -14.80 6.17 -42.60
CA LEU A 77 -14.64 6.25 -41.15
C LEU A 77 -13.19 5.94 -40.76
N GLU A 78 -12.27 6.83 -41.14
CA GLU A 78 -10.85 6.72 -40.77
C GLU A 78 -10.71 6.58 -39.25
N ARG A 79 -10.00 5.54 -38.82
CA ARG A 79 -9.90 5.15 -37.41
C ARG A 79 -9.15 6.24 -36.63
N PRO A 80 -9.74 6.87 -35.59
CA PRO A 80 -9.17 8.05 -34.96
C PRO A 80 -7.77 7.78 -34.39
N LEU A 81 -6.81 8.61 -34.82
CA LEU A 81 -5.40 8.44 -34.53
C LEU A 81 -5.12 8.49 -33.01
N GLY A 82 -4.55 7.42 -32.46
CA GLY A 82 -4.37 7.27 -31.01
C GLY A 82 -3.45 8.34 -30.41
N LYS A 83 -3.95 9.07 -29.40
CA LYS A 83 -3.26 10.17 -28.70
C LYS A 83 -1.91 9.74 -28.07
N LYS A 84 -0.81 9.88 -28.82
CA LYS A 84 0.57 9.66 -28.36
C LYS A 84 1.29 10.98 -28.03
N SER A 85 0.73 11.79 -27.14
CA SER A 85 1.26 13.15 -26.85
C SER A 85 1.16 13.64 -25.40
N GLU A 86 1.09 12.74 -24.41
CA GLU A 86 0.92 13.10 -22.99
C GLU A 86 2.00 12.53 -22.03
N THR A 87 3.23 12.35 -22.52
CA THR A 87 4.38 11.87 -21.72
C THR A 87 5.40 12.97 -21.38
N ARG A 88 5.10 14.25 -21.65
CA ARG A 88 6.01 15.40 -21.43
C ARG A 88 5.56 16.42 -20.38
N LYS A 89 4.71 16.02 -19.42
CA LYS A 89 4.34 16.85 -18.23
C LYS A 89 4.57 16.15 -16.88
N ILE A 90 5.53 15.22 -16.81
CA ILE A 90 5.96 14.56 -15.56
C ILE A 90 7.29 15.17 -15.09
N ARG A 91 7.30 16.49 -14.83
CA ARG A 91 8.48 17.19 -14.26
C ARG A 91 8.14 18.25 -13.19
N GLU A 92 6.87 18.38 -12.79
CA GLU A 92 6.40 19.41 -11.85
C GLU A 92 5.72 18.81 -10.59
N ARG A 93 5.91 17.52 -10.31
CA ARG A 93 5.32 16.81 -9.15
C ARG A 93 6.10 16.95 -7.84
N ASN A 94 7.03 17.91 -7.75
CA ASN A 94 7.78 18.18 -6.52
C ASN A 94 7.01 19.09 -5.54
N ASN A 95 5.87 19.65 -5.96
CA ASN A 95 5.03 20.55 -5.17
C ASN A 95 3.64 19.96 -4.84
N ASP A 96 3.51 18.63 -4.85
CA ASP A 96 2.28 17.95 -4.40
C ASP A 96 2.19 18.01 -2.87
N PRO A 97 1.14 18.64 -2.28
CA PRO A 97 0.99 18.73 -0.82
C PRO A 97 0.97 17.38 -0.12
N LEU A 98 0.51 16.32 -0.79
CA LEU A 98 0.49 14.95 -0.24
C LEU A 98 1.91 14.38 -0.14
N VAL A 99 2.79 14.67 -1.10
CA VAL A 99 4.19 14.24 -1.06
C VAL A 99 4.91 14.91 0.10
N LYS A 100 4.74 16.24 0.26
CA LYS A 100 5.35 16.97 1.37
C LYS A 100 4.89 16.43 2.73
N PHE A 101 3.59 16.23 2.93
CA PHE A 101 3.04 15.67 4.18
C PHE A 101 3.61 14.27 4.52
N LEU A 102 3.91 13.45 3.50
CA LEU A 102 4.54 12.13 3.68
C LEU A 102 6.06 12.21 3.95
N GLU A 103 6.71 13.31 3.59
CA GLU A 103 8.10 13.60 3.95
C GLU A 103 8.20 14.18 5.36
N ASP A 104 7.32 15.13 5.71
CA ASP A 104 7.20 15.70 7.06
C ASP A 104 6.96 14.59 8.10
N MET A 105 5.95 13.73 7.88
CA MET A 105 5.66 12.56 8.75
C MET A 105 6.83 11.56 8.83
N ARG A 106 7.69 11.49 7.80
CA ARG A 106 8.90 10.66 7.81
C ARG A 106 10.01 11.31 8.63
N ALA A 107 10.13 12.64 8.59
CA ALA A 107 11.06 13.41 9.41
C ALA A 107 10.71 13.29 10.90
N ASP A 108 9.47 13.57 11.30
CA ASP A 108 8.96 13.41 12.68
C ASP A 108 9.30 12.02 13.24
N LYS A 109 9.02 10.98 12.44
CA LYS A 109 9.24 9.57 12.81
C LYS A 109 10.71 9.15 12.81
N LYS A 110 11.62 9.96 12.25
CA LYS A 110 13.07 9.81 12.37
C LYS A 110 13.58 10.56 13.61
N GLU A 111 13.14 11.79 13.83
CA GLU A 111 13.50 12.60 15.00
C GLU A 111 13.07 11.93 16.30
N GLU A 112 11.83 11.46 16.40
CA GLU A 112 11.32 10.77 17.59
C GLU A 112 12.09 9.47 17.91
N LYS A 113 12.71 8.83 16.91
CA LYS A 113 13.63 7.69 17.13
C LYS A 113 14.97 8.14 17.69
N ILE A 114 15.53 9.23 17.15
CA ILE A 114 16.80 9.81 17.61
C ILE A 114 16.64 10.29 19.07
N ARG A 115 15.56 11.03 19.35
CA ARG A 115 15.19 11.49 20.70
C ARG A 115 15.05 10.33 21.69
N LYS A 116 14.44 9.21 21.28
CA LYS A 116 14.34 8.01 22.11
C LYS A 116 15.66 7.28 22.32
N ALA A 117 16.57 7.29 21.33
CA ALA A 117 17.91 6.74 21.50
C ALA A 117 18.74 7.57 22.49
N ASP A 118 18.76 8.90 22.33
CA ASP A 118 19.43 9.84 23.24
C ASP A 118 18.95 9.71 24.69
N ILE A 119 17.63 9.62 24.92
CA ILE A 119 17.05 9.39 26.25
C ILE A 119 17.47 8.03 26.83
N ALA A 120 17.54 6.97 26.01
CA ALA A 120 17.96 5.64 26.45
C ALA A 120 19.45 5.59 26.80
N GLU A 121 20.30 6.24 25.99
CA GLU A 121 21.74 6.36 26.23
C GLU A 121 22.04 7.16 27.51
N LYS A 122 21.40 8.31 27.69
CA LYS A 122 21.50 9.12 28.92
C LYS A 122 21.04 8.34 30.15
N LYS A 123 19.94 7.57 30.06
CA LYS A 123 19.52 6.70 31.17
C LYS A 123 20.57 5.63 31.48
N TYR A 124 21.12 4.96 30.46
CA TYR A 124 22.15 3.93 30.64
C TYR A 124 23.42 4.47 31.30
N LEU A 125 23.86 5.67 30.92
CA LEU A 125 25.00 6.34 31.54
C LEU A 125 24.75 6.67 33.02
N LEU A 126 23.58 7.22 33.35
CA LEU A 126 23.18 7.53 34.73
C LEU A 126 23.08 6.27 35.60
N GLU A 127 22.48 5.20 35.10
CA GLU A 127 22.38 3.91 35.78
C GLU A 127 23.78 3.33 36.09
N LYS A 128 24.69 3.41 35.11
CA LYS A 128 26.09 2.97 35.26
C LYS A 128 26.84 3.79 36.32
N GLU A 129 26.65 5.10 36.35
CA GLU A 129 27.24 5.99 37.36
C GLU A 129 26.71 5.68 38.76
N MET A 130 25.39 5.47 38.91
CA MET A 130 24.79 5.07 40.18
C MET A 130 25.35 3.73 40.71
N VAL A 131 25.53 2.73 39.83
CA VAL A 131 26.12 1.44 40.20
C VAL A 131 27.58 1.56 40.64
N GLU A 132 28.40 2.37 39.96
CA GLU A 132 29.80 2.62 40.33
C GLU A 132 29.92 3.40 41.66
N ILE A 133 29.03 4.36 41.90
CA ILE A 133 28.94 5.08 43.18
C ILE A 133 28.54 4.13 44.31
N GLU A 134 27.52 3.29 44.11
CA GLU A 134 27.04 2.37 45.14
C GLU A 134 28.08 1.31 45.48
N LYS A 135 28.76 0.74 44.48
CA LYS A 135 29.89 -0.16 44.71
C LYS A 135 30.98 0.52 45.54
N ARG A 136 31.38 1.74 45.20
CA ARG A 136 32.42 2.49 45.94
C ARG A 136 32.02 2.77 47.40
N LYS A 137 30.73 2.93 47.71
CA LYS A 137 30.25 3.01 49.12
C LYS A 137 30.42 1.68 49.84
N ILE A 138 30.05 0.56 49.20
CA ILE A 138 30.17 -0.78 49.78
C ILE A 138 31.64 -1.10 50.06
N ASP A 139 32.52 -0.86 49.08
CA ASP A 139 33.97 -1.03 49.21
C ASP A 139 34.54 -0.20 50.39
N LEU A 140 34.06 1.05 50.58
CA LEU A 140 34.47 1.92 51.70
C LEU A 140 33.91 1.50 53.07
N GLU A 141 32.70 0.97 53.14
CA GLU A 141 32.12 0.50 54.42
C GLU A 141 32.74 -0.83 54.84
N GLN A 142 33.11 -1.71 53.90
CA GLN A 142 33.88 -2.91 54.17
C GLN A 142 35.24 -2.58 54.81
N LEU A 143 36.00 -1.66 54.20
CA LEU A 143 37.27 -1.19 54.76
C LEU A 143 37.11 -0.57 56.17
N ARG A 144 35.99 0.13 56.42
CA ARG A 144 35.69 0.69 57.75
C ARG A 144 35.37 -0.40 58.78
N GLU A 145 34.72 -1.49 58.39
CA GLU A 145 34.42 -2.61 59.28
C GLU A 145 35.68 -3.45 59.56
N GLU A 146 36.51 -3.69 58.54
CA GLU A 146 37.83 -4.30 58.68
C GLU A 146 38.73 -3.50 59.64
N GLU A 147 38.74 -2.17 59.54
CA GLU A 147 39.48 -1.30 60.47
C GLU A 147 38.98 -1.44 61.92
N LYS A 148 37.66 -1.49 62.15
CA LYS A 148 37.08 -1.72 63.50
C LYS A 148 37.51 -3.07 64.07
N ILE A 149 37.47 -4.13 63.27
CA ILE A 149 37.86 -5.48 63.69
C ILE A 149 39.34 -5.48 64.12
N ILE A 150 40.22 -4.91 63.30
CA ILE A 150 41.66 -4.79 63.62
C ILE A 150 41.89 -3.97 64.90
N GLN A 151 41.13 -2.89 65.13
CA GLN A 151 41.21 -2.09 66.36
C GLN A 151 40.69 -2.83 67.61
N ILE A 152 39.76 -3.78 67.45
CA ILE A 152 39.27 -4.63 68.55
C ILE A 152 40.27 -5.75 68.87
N ASP A 153 40.87 -6.38 67.85
CA ASP A 153 41.81 -7.50 68.02
C ASP A 153 43.20 -7.08 68.53
N THR A 154 43.49 -5.77 68.65
CA THR A 154 44.80 -5.22 69.03
C THR A 154 44.86 -4.52 70.40
N ASN A 155 43.78 -4.58 71.21
CA ASN A 155 43.60 -3.76 72.40
C ASN A 155 43.00 -4.50 73.62
#